data_AF-A0A3D1QX52-F1
#
_entry.id   AF-A0A3D1QX52-F1
#
_cell.length_a   1.000
_cell.length_b   1.000
_cell.length_c   1.000
_cell.angle_alpha   90.00
_cell.angle_beta   90.00
_cell.angle_gamma   90.00
#
_symmetry.space_group_name_H-M   'P 1'
#
loop_
_entity.id
_entity.type
_entity.pdbx_description
1 polymer ?
#
loop_
_entity_poly.entity_id
_entity_poly.type
_entity_poly.pdbx_seq_one_letter_code
_entity_poly.pdbx_strand_id
1 'polypeptide(L)'
;GRSALVPILQAEVDVERVALYNPSVREKNPMTAFRIKNSTGLTLEGGPVTVFEGDSYVGEAMLDTLRAGDERITPYSVELGVTVKHDSFERREDFTRATRHGQYLYKHYRRLLITRYDLSSRLDRELTAYLDHRFSHPVREETPEPVEVTDNFWRFRRKLEPKETTHFEVKEVAEESEAIYVPGIALHAVKRLFAEKLIPESAREQLEEIARHAETISRLQQQSSEDEQAVGKLEKGQARVRENLKALGSSSEEARLRGKYVAKLADEEEQIERLRAEIAELKAQIESEKEAIAKLIEKLQLPS
;
A
#
# COMPACT_ATOMS: atom_id res chain seq x y z
N GLY A 1 26.50 -61.10 -2.46
CA GLY A 1 27.54 -60.47 -1.62
C GLY A 1 26.84 -59.71 -0.51
N ARG A 2 27.28 -59.89 0.74
CA ARG A 2 26.82 -59.07 1.86
C ARG A 2 27.63 -57.77 1.85
N SER A 3 27.03 -56.69 1.36
CA SER A 3 27.61 -55.35 1.58
C SER A 3 27.36 -55.00 3.04
N ALA A 4 28.43 -54.99 3.84
CA ALA A 4 28.35 -54.49 5.21
C ALA A 4 28.63 -52.99 5.17
N LEU A 5 27.62 -52.18 5.46
CA LEU A 5 27.82 -50.78 5.80
C LEU A 5 28.54 -50.75 7.15
N VAL A 6 29.82 -50.41 7.14
CA VAL A 6 30.57 -50.16 8.39
C VAL A 6 30.21 -48.75 8.85
N PRO A 7 29.58 -48.56 10.02
CA PRO A 7 29.25 -47.23 10.49
C PRO A 7 30.53 -46.44 10.75
N ILE A 8 30.68 -45.30 10.07
CA ILE A 8 31.84 -44.40 10.24
C ILE A 8 31.78 -43.71 11.61
N LEU A 9 30.58 -43.49 12.14
CA LEU A 9 30.32 -42.90 13.45
C LEU A 9 29.03 -43.50 14.01
N GLN A 10 29.07 -43.94 15.26
CA GLN A 10 27.88 -44.27 16.05
C GLN A 10 27.94 -43.42 17.33
N ALA A 11 27.06 -42.44 17.42
CA ALA A 11 27.03 -41.48 18.51
C ALA A 11 25.57 -41.15 18.87
N GLU A 12 25.34 -40.87 20.15
CA GLU A 12 24.08 -40.29 20.60
C GLU A 12 24.08 -38.78 20.32
N VAL A 13 22.95 -38.27 19.90
CA VAL A 13 22.73 -36.85 19.60
C VAL A 13 21.44 -36.39 20.26
N ASP A 14 21.39 -35.12 20.69
CA ASP A 14 20.17 -34.58 21.27
C ASP A 14 19.16 -34.33 20.15
N VAL A 15 18.02 -35.00 20.22
CA VAL A 15 16.96 -34.93 19.20
C VAL A 15 15.59 -34.74 19.85
N GLU A 16 14.85 -33.74 19.39
CA GLU A 16 13.45 -33.50 19.76
C GLU A 16 12.56 -33.70 18.53
N ARG A 17 11.48 -34.49 18.65
CA ARG A 17 10.44 -34.53 17.61
C ARG A 17 9.59 -33.26 17.69
N VAL A 18 9.46 -32.58 16.56
CA VAL A 18 8.75 -31.30 16.44
C VAL A 18 7.90 -31.27 15.17
N ALA A 19 7.01 -30.29 15.06
CA ALA A 19 6.35 -29.94 13.81
C ALA A 19 6.97 -28.65 13.25
N LEU A 20 7.19 -28.57 11.95
CA LEU A 20 7.60 -27.35 11.25
C LEU A 20 6.53 -26.97 10.24
N TYR A 21 5.86 -25.83 10.48
CA TYR A 21 4.86 -25.28 9.58
C TYR A 21 5.46 -24.12 8.78
N ASN A 22 5.40 -24.24 7.46
CA ASN A 22 5.72 -23.18 6.52
C ASN A 22 4.65 -23.19 5.42
N PRO A 23 3.81 -22.14 5.31
CA PRO A 23 2.69 -22.14 4.37
C PRO A 23 3.14 -22.19 2.90
N SER A 24 4.35 -21.73 2.58
CA SER A 24 4.93 -21.81 1.23
C SER A 24 5.39 -23.22 0.86
N VAL A 25 5.67 -24.08 1.85
CA VAL A 25 6.00 -25.49 1.63
C VAL A 25 4.72 -26.33 1.61
N ARG A 26 3.87 -26.14 2.62
CA ARG A 26 2.60 -26.85 2.74
C ARG A 26 1.58 -26.02 3.50
N GLU A 27 0.51 -25.64 2.80
CA GLU A 27 -0.49 -24.69 3.31
C GLU A 27 -1.28 -25.23 4.52
N LYS A 28 -1.68 -26.51 4.52
CA LYS A 28 -2.69 -27.04 5.46
C LYS A 28 -2.14 -27.83 6.65
N ASN A 29 -0.94 -28.41 6.55
CA ASN A 29 -0.36 -29.25 7.59
C ASN A 29 1.11 -28.91 7.77
N PRO A 30 1.64 -28.96 9.00
CA PRO A 30 3.08 -28.93 9.19
C PRO A 30 3.75 -30.20 8.66
N MET A 31 5.06 -30.11 8.51
CA MET A 31 5.92 -31.27 8.37
C MET A 31 6.30 -31.78 9.76
N THR A 32 6.24 -33.08 9.99
CA THR A 32 6.95 -33.70 11.11
C THR A 32 8.45 -33.55 10.85
N ALA A 33 9.16 -33.09 11.86
CA ALA A 33 10.59 -32.82 11.80
C ALA A 33 11.26 -33.29 13.09
N PHE A 34 12.57 -33.43 13.03
CA PHE A 34 13.39 -33.53 14.22
C PHE A 34 14.23 -32.26 14.36
N ARG A 35 14.29 -31.69 15.57
CA ARG A 35 15.29 -30.70 15.94
C ARG A 35 16.48 -31.46 16.50
N ILE A 36 17.58 -31.50 15.75
CA ILE A 36 18.82 -32.16 16.13
C ILE A 36 19.82 -31.10 16.59
N LYS A 37 20.55 -31.41 17.67
CA LYS A 37 21.78 -30.73 18.05
C LYS A 37 22.96 -31.66 17.84
N ASN A 38 23.97 -31.18 17.12
CA ASN A 38 25.19 -31.95 16.96
C ASN A 38 26.05 -31.90 18.23
N SER A 39 25.82 -32.84 19.15
CA SER A 39 26.58 -33.01 20.39
C SER A 39 27.79 -33.95 20.26
N THR A 40 28.12 -34.42 19.05
CA THR A 40 29.18 -35.43 18.82
C THR A 40 30.60 -34.90 18.94
N GLY A 41 30.79 -33.58 18.90
CA GLY A 41 32.10 -32.93 18.86
C GLY A 41 32.79 -32.97 17.48
N LEU A 42 32.18 -33.64 16.49
CA LEU A 42 32.66 -33.72 15.11
C LEU A 42 31.75 -32.92 14.18
N THR A 43 32.21 -32.64 12.96
CA THR A 43 31.32 -32.18 11.88
C THR A 43 30.56 -33.37 11.32
N LEU A 44 29.23 -33.28 11.29
CA LEU A 44 28.36 -34.23 10.60
C LEU A 44 28.16 -33.73 9.16
N GLU A 45 28.64 -34.52 8.20
CA GLU A 45 28.45 -34.23 6.78
C GLU A 45 26.97 -34.31 6.40
N GLY A 46 26.54 -33.40 5.52
CA GLY A 46 25.17 -33.38 5.03
C GLY A 46 24.87 -34.57 4.10
N GLY A 47 23.62 -35.02 4.08
CA GLY A 47 23.22 -36.16 3.26
C GLY A 47 21.81 -36.68 3.55
N PRO A 48 21.35 -37.67 2.77
CA PRO A 48 20.08 -38.33 3.02
C PRO A 48 20.13 -39.11 4.34
N VAL A 49 19.07 -39.01 5.12
CA VAL A 49 18.89 -39.70 6.40
C VAL A 49 17.60 -40.48 6.37
N THR A 50 17.66 -41.75 6.77
CA THR A 50 16.50 -42.60 7.02
C THR A 50 16.10 -42.47 8.49
N VAL A 51 14.84 -42.13 8.75
CA VAL A 51 14.32 -41.88 10.10
C VAL A 51 13.51 -43.08 10.58
N PHE A 52 13.86 -43.56 11.78
CA PHE A 52 13.15 -44.63 12.48
C PHE A 52 12.65 -44.13 13.84
N GLU A 53 11.41 -44.48 14.20
CA GLU A 53 10.90 -44.37 15.57
C GLU A 53 10.79 -45.79 16.16
N GLY A 54 11.69 -46.12 17.10
CA GLY A 54 11.88 -47.51 17.51
C GLY A 54 12.29 -48.37 16.32
N ASP A 55 11.57 -49.47 16.09
CA ASP A 55 11.81 -50.37 14.95
C ASP A 55 11.01 -49.97 13.68
N SER A 56 10.25 -48.88 13.72
CA SER A 56 9.37 -48.48 12.62
C SER A 56 10.02 -47.40 11.75
N TYR A 57 10.09 -47.65 10.45
CA TYR A 57 10.47 -46.64 9.46
C TYR A 57 9.38 -45.56 9.38
N VAL A 58 9.76 -44.29 9.55
CA VAL A 58 8.82 -43.16 9.57
C VAL A 58 9.07 -42.12 8.48
N GLY A 59 10.18 -42.21 7.75
CA GLY A 59 10.44 -41.36 6.58
C GLY A 59 11.91 -41.15 6.27
N GLU A 60 12.15 -40.24 5.33
CA GLU A 60 13.49 -39.82 4.90
C GLU A 60 13.59 -38.30 4.98
N ALA A 61 14.79 -37.82 5.26
CA ALA A 61 15.10 -36.40 5.40
C ALA A 61 16.42 -36.09 4.67
N MET A 62 16.63 -34.82 4.34
CA MET A 62 17.94 -34.32 3.90
C MET A 62 18.54 -33.51 5.03
N LEU A 63 19.63 -34.00 5.61
CA LEU A 63 20.35 -33.32 6.67
C LEU A 63 21.38 -32.37 6.06
N ASP A 64 21.42 -31.14 6.55
CA ASP A 64 22.48 -30.19 6.22
C ASP A 64 23.78 -30.57 6.94
N THR A 65 24.92 -30.04 6.48
CA THR A 65 26.17 -30.19 7.23
C THR A 65 26.07 -29.46 8.57
N LEU A 66 26.35 -30.16 9.68
CA LEU A 66 26.28 -29.62 11.04
C LEU A 66 27.67 -29.62 11.66
N ARG A 67 28.20 -28.46 12.05
CA ARG A 67 29.40 -28.38 12.89
C ARG A 67 29.06 -28.78 14.33
N ALA A 68 30.08 -29.07 15.12
CA ALA A 68 29.91 -29.36 16.54
C ALA A 68 29.16 -28.20 17.23
N GLY A 69 28.06 -28.51 17.89
CA GLY A 69 27.19 -27.57 18.59
C GLY A 69 26.05 -26.99 17.76
N ASP A 70 26.04 -27.15 16.43
CA ASP A 70 24.97 -26.63 15.57
C ASP A 70 23.62 -27.31 15.87
N GLU A 71 22.54 -26.53 15.78
CA GLU A 71 21.16 -27.01 15.89
C GLU A 71 20.42 -26.83 14.55
N ARG A 72 19.63 -27.83 14.15
CA ARG A 72 18.87 -27.80 12.89
C ARG A 72 17.53 -28.50 13.02
N ILE A 73 16.49 -27.92 12.42
CA ILE A 73 15.19 -28.57 12.25
C ILE A 73 15.14 -29.20 10.86
N THR A 74 14.95 -30.52 10.80
CA THR A 74 14.96 -31.27 9.54
C THR A 74 13.62 -31.99 9.34
N PRO A 75 12.80 -31.57 8.37
CA PRO A 75 11.51 -32.20 8.08
C PRO A 75 11.69 -33.52 7.32
N TYR A 76 10.87 -34.52 7.63
CA TYR A 76 10.94 -35.86 7.02
C TYR A 76 9.59 -36.48 6.61
N SER A 77 8.47 -35.97 7.14
CA SER A 77 7.13 -36.47 6.77
C SER A 77 6.07 -35.39 7.01
N VAL A 78 4.84 -35.62 6.54
CA VAL A 78 3.71 -34.73 6.82
C VAL A 78 3.10 -35.07 8.17
N GLU A 79 2.87 -34.09 9.03
CA GLU A 79 2.18 -34.28 10.32
C GLU A 79 0.66 -34.19 10.11
N LEU A 80 0.02 -35.35 9.94
CA LEU A 80 -1.43 -35.45 9.67
C LEU A 80 -2.29 -35.18 10.92
N GLY A 81 -1.71 -35.28 12.11
CA GLY A 81 -2.39 -35.00 13.37
C GLY A 81 -2.60 -33.51 13.63
N VAL A 82 -1.95 -32.62 12.87
CA VAL A 82 -2.09 -31.16 13.02
C VAL A 82 -2.59 -30.54 11.73
N THR A 83 -3.58 -29.66 11.83
CA THR A 83 -4.05 -28.83 10.71
C THR A 83 -3.80 -27.37 11.06
N VAL A 84 -3.36 -26.58 10.09
CA VAL A 84 -3.22 -25.14 10.24
C VAL A 84 -4.16 -24.44 9.28
N LYS A 85 -4.90 -23.47 9.81
CA LYS A 85 -5.60 -22.46 9.01
C LYS A 85 -4.94 -21.13 9.28
N HIS A 86 -4.78 -20.32 8.24
CA HIS A 86 -4.34 -18.95 8.40
C HIS A 86 -5.12 -18.03 7.48
N ASP A 87 -5.28 -16.81 7.95
CA ASP A 87 -5.84 -15.70 7.20
C ASP A 87 -5.05 -14.43 7.55
N SER A 88 -5.00 -13.53 6.58
CA SER A 88 -4.36 -12.23 6.75
C SER A 88 -5.35 -11.14 6.43
N PHE A 89 -5.40 -10.11 7.26
CA PHE A 89 -6.18 -8.92 6.98
C PHE A 89 -5.37 -7.68 7.34
N GLU A 90 -5.74 -6.58 6.71
CA GLU A 90 -5.10 -5.30 6.92
C GLU A 90 -6.00 -4.41 7.78
N ARG A 91 -5.38 -3.70 8.71
CA ARG A 91 -6.05 -2.68 9.50
C ARG A 91 -5.26 -1.40 9.41
N ARG A 92 -5.92 -0.35 8.92
CA ARG A 92 -5.38 1.01 8.99
C ARG A 92 -5.55 1.54 10.41
N GLU A 93 -4.46 1.99 11.02
CA GLU A 93 -4.51 2.78 12.25
C GLU A 93 -4.79 4.25 11.92
N ASP A 94 -5.13 5.03 12.94
CA ASP A 94 -5.37 6.47 12.78
C ASP A 94 -4.11 7.19 12.30
N PHE A 95 -4.31 8.34 11.65
CA PHE A 95 -3.21 9.22 11.28
C PHE A 95 -2.52 9.73 12.55
N THR A 96 -1.19 9.70 12.53
CA THR A 96 -0.36 10.03 13.71
C THR A 96 0.27 11.41 13.62
N ARG A 97 0.56 11.87 12.40
CA ARG A 97 1.20 13.16 12.14
C ARG A 97 0.93 13.60 10.70
N ALA A 98 1.06 14.90 10.43
CA ALA A 98 1.22 15.42 9.08
C ALA A 98 2.57 16.11 8.93
N THR A 99 3.21 15.93 7.78
CA THR A 99 4.44 16.66 7.41
C THR A 99 4.25 17.36 6.07
N ARG A 100 5.04 18.40 5.80
CA ARG A 100 4.97 19.16 4.56
C ARG A 100 6.27 19.00 3.77
N HIS A 101 6.14 18.60 2.51
CA HIS A 101 7.26 18.59 1.57
C HIS A 101 6.85 19.28 0.26
N GLY A 102 7.48 20.42 -0.04
CA GLY A 102 7.13 21.25 -1.19
C GLY A 102 5.67 21.72 -1.14
N GLN A 103 4.93 21.42 -2.21
CA GLN A 103 3.50 21.75 -2.37
C GLN A 103 2.56 20.66 -1.83
N TYR A 104 3.10 19.64 -1.16
CA TYR A 104 2.32 18.52 -0.65
C TYR A 104 2.36 18.44 0.88
N LEU A 105 1.23 18.06 1.45
CA LEU A 105 1.09 17.65 2.84
C LEU A 105 0.92 16.13 2.88
N TYR A 106 1.76 15.44 3.65
CA TYR A 106 1.74 14.00 3.84
C TYR A 106 1.12 13.68 5.18
N LYS A 107 -0.03 13.00 5.19
CA LYS A 107 -0.63 12.46 6.40
C LYS A 107 -0.07 11.06 6.64
N HIS A 108 0.65 10.86 7.73
CA HIS A 108 1.28 9.58 8.06
C HIS A 108 0.33 8.73 8.89
N TYR A 109 0.20 7.47 8.53
CA TYR A 109 -0.54 6.46 9.27
C TYR A 109 0.24 5.15 9.28
N ARG A 110 -0.20 4.23 10.12
CA ARG A 110 0.34 2.87 10.16
C ARG A 110 -0.67 1.92 9.58
N ARG A 111 -0.21 1.00 8.74
CA ARG A 111 -1.01 -0.13 8.26
C ARG A 111 -0.48 -1.38 8.96
N LEU A 112 -1.36 -2.04 9.70
CA LEU A 112 -1.06 -3.31 10.32
C LEU A 112 -1.45 -4.43 9.36
N LEU A 113 -0.50 -5.29 9.05
CA LEU A 113 -0.77 -6.59 8.46
C LEU A 113 -0.85 -7.59 9.61
N ILE A 114 -2.03 -8.16 9.84
CA ILE A 114 -2.26 -9.13 10.90
C ILE A 114 -2.48 -10.48 10.22
N THR A 115 -1.58 -11.43 10.50
CA THR A 115 -1.74 -12.82 10.08
C THR A 115 -2.10 -13.67 11.28
N ARG A 116 -3.29 -14.26 11.24
CA ARG A 116 -3.78 -15.17 12.28
C ARG A 116 -3.51 -16.61 11.86
N TYR A 117 -3.01 -17.40 12.79
CA TYR A 117 -2.79 -18.83 12.67
C TYR A 117 -3.61 -19.57 13.72
N ASP A 118 -4.41 -20.53 13.24
CA ASP A 118 -5.14 -21.48 14.08
C ASP A 118 -4.52 -22.86 13.85
N LEU A 119 -3.72 -23.32 14.83
CA LEU A 119 -3.05 -24.62 14.81
C LEU A 119 -3.87 -25.63 15.60
N SER A 120 -4.64 -26.48 14.92
CA SER A 120 -5.51 -27.48 15.54
C SER A 120 -4.81 -28.84 15.62
N SER A 121 -4.59 -29.33 16.84
CA SER A 121 -4.07 -30.66 17.11
C SER A 121 -5.21 -31.68 17.29
N ARG A 122 -5.07 -32.84 16.65
CA ARG A 122 -5.88 -34.05 16.88
C ARG A 122 -5.07 -35.15 17.57
N LEU A 123 -3.86 -34.85 18.02
CA LEU A 123 -3.00 -35.80 18.72
C LEU A 123 -3.48 -36.03 20.15
N ASP A 124 -3.14 -37.18 20.72
CA ASP A 124 -3.38 -37.53 22.13
C ASP A 124 -2.21 -37.14 23.05
N ARG A 125 -1.25 -36.36 22.53
CA ARG A 125 -0.07 -35.88 23.25
C ARG A 125 0.26 -34.45 22.87
N GLU A 126 1.05 -33.78 23.70
CA GLU A 126 1.63 -32.49 23.38
C GLU A 126 2.64 -32.59 22.23
N LEU A 127 2.77 -31.50 21.48
CA LEU A 127 3.73 -31.40 20.37
C LEU A 127 4.29 -29.98 20.30
N THR A 128 5.62 -29.85 20.26
CA THR A 128 6.28 -28.58 19.93
C THR A 128 6.14 -28.30 18.43
N ALA A 129 5.57 -27.15 18.06
CA ALA A 129 5.49 -26.68 16.69
C ALA A 129 6.34 -25.42 16.49
N TYR A 130 7.04 -25.36 15.37
CA TYR A 130 7.73 -24.18 14.84
C TYR A 130 6.94 -23.66 13.65
N LEU A 131 6.63 -22.36 13.67
CA LEU A 131 5.94 -21.66 12.59
C LEU A 131 6.94 -20.72 11.93
N ASP A 132 7.19 -20.94 10.63
CA ASP A 132 7.95 -20.03 9.78
C ASP A 132 6.98 -19.05 9.12
N HIS A 133 6.97 -17.82 9.63
CA HIS A 133 6.21 -16.72 9.07
C HIS A 133 7.14 -15.87 8.20
N ARG A 134 6.78 -15.70 6.93
CA ARG A 134 7.55 -14.89 5.98
C ARG A 134 7.33 -13.42 6.30
N PHE A 135 8.37 -12.71 6.72
CA PHE A 135 8.25 -11.29 7.01
C PHE A 135 8.08 -10.47 5.73
N SER A 136 7.24 -9.44 5.81
CA SER A 136 6.94 -8.46 4.76
C SER A 136 7.27 -7.03 5.21
N HIS A 137 7.06 -6.73 6.50
CA HIS A 137 7.42 -5.48 7.15
C HIS A 137 8.09 -5.77 8.51
N PRO A 138 8.55 -4.78 9.28
CA PRO A 138 8.98 -5.02 10.66
C PRO A 138 7.84 -5.54 11.54
N VAL A 139 8.16 -6.42 12.49
CA VAL A 139 7.20 -6.93 13.47
C VAL A 139 6.85 -5.83 14.48
N ARG A 140 5.58 -5.75 14.90
CA ARG A 140 5.15 -4.88 15.98
C ARG A 140 5.59 -5.46 17.33
N GLU A 141 5.97 -4.59 18.27
CA GLU A 141 6.43 -4.94 19.63
C GLU A 141 5.48 -5.85 20.42
N GLU A 142 4.17 -5.78 20.15
CA GLU A 142 3.15 -6.63 20.80
C GLU A 142 3.21 -8.10 20.33
N THR A 143 3.83 -8.38 19.18
CA THR A 143 3.97 -9.75 18.69
C THR A 143 5.04 -10.45 19.52
N PRO A 144 4.78 -11.67 20.04
CA PRO A 144 5.79 -12.45 20.75
C PRO A 144 7.08 -12.58 19.93
N GLU A 145 8.24 -12.42 20.58
CA GLU A 145 9.53 -12.49 19.89
C GLU A 145 9.75 -13.85 19.21
N PRO A 146 10.33 -13.87 18.00
CA PRO A 146 10.71 -15.12 17.35
C PRO A 146 11.88 -15.78 18.08
N VAL A 147 11.89 -17.12 18.10
CA VAL A 147 13.00 -17.89 18.67
C VAL A 147 14.21 -17.95 17.75
N GLU A 148 14.00 -17.69 16.46
CA GLU A 148 15.04 -17.66 15.43
C GLU A 148 14.59 -16.73 14.29
N VAL A 149 15.53 -15.99 13.71
CA VAL A 149 15.32 -15.20 12.49
C VAL A 149 16.21 -15.80 11.40
N THR A 150 15.59 -16.28 10.34
CA THR A 150 16.27 -16.80 9.14
C THR A 150 16.27 -15.73 8.05
N ASP A 151 16.86 -16.02 6.88
CA ASP A 151 16.96 -15.08 5.76
C ASP A 151 15.63 -14.44 5.33
N ASN A 152 14.50 -15.17 5.47
CA ASN A 152 13.19 -14.71 5.01
C ASN A 152 12.05 -14.94 6.01
N PHE A 153 12.32 -15.56 7.16
CA PHE A 153 11.27 -15.97 8.08
C PHE A 153 11.61 -15.61 9.52
N TRP A 154 10.60 -15.15 10.25
CA TRP A 154 10.58 -15.26 11.70
C TRP A 154 10.03 -16.62 12.08
N ARG A 155 10.78 -17.32 12.93
CA ARG A 155 10.39 -18.63 13.44
C ARG A 155 9.85 -18.50 14.85
N PHE A 156 8.62 -18.95 15.05
CA PHE A 156 7.95 -18.91 16.35
C PHE A 156 7.77 -20.33 16.91
N ARG A 157 8.12 -20.55 18.17
CA ARG A 157 7.88 -21.82 18.87
C ARG A 157 6.54 -21.79 19.61
N ARG A 158 5.67 -22.76 19.37
CA ARG A 158 4.37 -22.92 20.04
C ARG A 158 4.25 -24.33 20.59
N LYS A 159 3.68 -24.43 21.80
CA LYS A 159 3.28 -25.71 22.38
C LYS A 159 1.86 -26.00 21.92
N LEU A 160 1.64 -27.15 21.30
CA LEU A 160 0.31 -27.63 20.92
C LEU A 160 -0.15 -28.64 21.96
N GLU A 161 -1.26 -28.34 22.64
CA GLU A 161 -1.88 -29.26 23.60
C GLU A 161 -2.70 -30.34 22.86
N PRO A 162 -2.88 -31.53 23.46
CA PRO A 162 -3.69 -32.60 22.88
C PRO A 162 -5.13 -32.14 22.60
N LYS A 163 -5.65 -32.46 21.42
CA LYS A 163 -7.05 -32.19 21.01
C LYS A 163 -7.49 -30.72 21.09
N GLU A 164 -6.56 -29.77 21.17
CA GLU A 164 -6.84 -28.34 21.28
C GLU A 164 -6.44 -27.56 20.02
N THR A 165 -6.87 -26.30 19.94
CA THR A 165 -6.43 -25.36 18.92
C THR A 165 -5.65 -24.22 19.56
N THR A 166 -4.41 -24.05 19.13
CA THR A 166 -3.56 -22.93 19.54
C THR A 166 -3.75 -21.77 18.58
N HIS A 167 -4.16 -20.63 19.11
CA HIS A 167 -4.27 -19.38 18.37
C HIS A 167 -2.98 -18.58 18.47
N PHE A 168 -2.50 -18.08 17.33
CA PHE A 168 -1.32 -17.23 17.30
C PHE A 168 -1.44 -16.15 16.23
N GLU A 169 -1.09 -14.92 16.57
CA GLU A 169 -1.12 -13.79 15.65
C GLU A 169 0.29 -13.22 15.48
N VAL A 170 0.64 -12.92 14.23
CA VAL A 170 1.80 -12.12 13.87
C VAL A 170 1.30 -10.77 13.36
N LYS A 171 1.76 -9.68 13.98
CA LYS A 171 1.41 -8.32 13.56
C LYS A 171 2.65 -7.64 13.00
N GLU A 172 2.56 -7.20 11.76
CA GLU A 172 3.59 -6.42 11.08
C GLU A 172 3.10 -5.00 10.87
N VAL A 173 4.02 -4.03 10.86
CA VAL A 173 3.71 -2.61 10.72
C VAL A 173 4.39 -2.02 9.49
N ALA A 174 3.57 -1.47 8.59
CA ALA A 174 4.03 -0.60 7.50
C ALA A 174 3.74 0.85 7.86
N GLU A 175 4.74 1.72 7.71
CA GLU A 175 4.53 3.17 7.74
C GLU A 175 4.11 3.66 6.36
N GLU A 176 2.99 4.36 6.29
CA GLU A 176 2.43 4.86 5.02
C GLU A 176 2.03 6.32 5.14
N SER A 177 1.84 6.96 3.98
CA SER A 177 1.42 8.34 3.91
C SER A 177 0.44 8.61 2.78
N GLU A 178 -0.58 9.43 3.05
CA GLU A 178 -1.47 10.00 2.04
C GLU A 178 -1.04 11.43 1.70
N ALA A 179 -0.88 11.74 0.41
CA ALA A 179 -0.50 13.07 -0.05
C ALA A 179 -1.72 13.95 -0.36
N ILE A 180 -1.68 15.20 0.09
CA ILE A 180 -2.65 16.25 -0.21
C ILE A 180 -1.93 17.38 -0.93
N TYR A 181 -2.44 17.74 -2.10
CA TYR A 181 -1.93 18.88 -2.86
C TYR A 181 -2.44 20.19 -2.23
N VAL A 182 -1.51 20.98 -1.68
CA VAL A 182 -1.82 22.19 -0.90
C VAL A 182 -2.38 23.33 -1.77
N PRO A 183 -1.85 23.64 -2.98
CA PRO A 183 -2.37 24.75 -3.78
C PRO A 183 -3.84 24.61 -4.19
N GLY A 184 -4.37 23.39 -4.23
CA GLY A 184 -5.77 23.09 -4.55
C GLY A 184 -6.56 22.56 -3.36
N ILE A 185 -6.09 22.77 -2.12
CA ILE A 185 -6.73 22.21 -0.94
C ILE A 185 -8.12 22.80 -0.72
N ALA A 186 -9.11 21.95 -0.47
CA ALA A 186 -10.46 22.37 -0.17
C ALA A 186 -10.64 22.68 1.33
N LEU A 187 -11.52 23.63 1.66
CA LEU A 187 -11.76 24.06 3.04
C LEU A 187 -12.18 22.91 3.97
N HIS A 188 -12.97 21.96 3.47
CA HIS A 188 -13.40 20.80 4.25
C HIS A 188 -12.23 19.84 4.58
N ALA A 189 -11.22 19.76 3.71
CA ALA A 189 -10.02 18.97 3.96
C ALA A 189 -9.19 19.62 5.08
N VAL A 190 -9.07 20.95 5.10
CA VAL A 190 -8.41 21.69 6.18
C VAL A 190 -9.11 21.47 7.52
N LYS A 191 -10.44 21.59 7.55
CA LYS A 191 -11.24 21.32 8.75
C LYS A 191 -11.04 19.89 9.27
N ARG A 192 -10.94 18.91 8.37
CA ARG A 192 -10.68 17.52 8.73
C ARG A 192 -9.29 17.33 9.32
N LEU A 193 -8.24 17.88 8.69
CA LEU A 193 -6.87 17.83 9.20
C LEU A 193 -6.77 18.39 10.63
N PHE A 194 -7.49 19.48 10.88
CA PHE A 194 -7.53 20.08 12.21
C PHE A 194 -8.33 19.25 13.22
N ALA A 195 -9.50 18.73 12.83
CA ALA A 195 -10.31 17.86 13.69
C ALA A 195 -9.56 16.55 14.06
N GLU A 196 -8.77 16.01 13.13
CA GLU A 196 -7.87 14.86 13.34
C GLU A 196 -6.60 15.23 14.14
N LYS A 197 -6.45 16.49 14.58
CA LYS A 197 -5.28 17.01 15.32
C LYS A 197 -3.94 16.84 14.59
N LEU A 198 -3.96 16.78 13.26
CA LEU A 198 -2.76 16.59 12.43
C LEU A 198 -2.02 17.89 12.15
N ILE A 199 -2.69 19.03 12.32
CA ILE A 199 -2.13 20.36 12.11
C ILE A 199 -2.42 21.25 13.32
N PRO A 200 -1.51 22.16 13.69
CA PRO A 200 -1.77 23.19 14.71
C PRO A 200 -2.71 24.27 14.19
N GLU A 201 -3.23 25.09 15.11
CA GLU A 201 -4.12 26.22 14.79
C GLU A 201 -3.51 27.20 13.79
N SER A 202 -2.22 27.53 13.94
CA SER A 202 -1.52 28.43 13.01
C SER A 202 -1.51 27.89 11.58
N ALA A 203 -1.27 26.59 11.40
CA ALA A 203 -1.30 25.95 10.09
C ALA A 203 -2.73 25.83 9.56
N ARG A 204 -3.74 25.64 10.42
CA ARG A 204 -5.16 25.67 10.03
C ARG A 204 -5.50 27.01 9.38
N GLU A 205 -5.21 28.13 10.04
CA GLU A 205 -5.53 29.47 9.54
C GLU A 205 -4.87 29.74 8.17
N GLN A 206 -3.58 29.40 8.03
CA GLN A 206 -2.84 29.54 6.77
C GLN A 206 -3.42 28.66 5.65
N LEU A 207 -3.75 27.40 5.94
CA LEU A 207 -4.36 26.49 4.96
C LEU A 207 -5.79 26.90 4.60
N GLU A 208 -6.56 27.47 5.51
CA GLU A 208 -7.88 28.04 5.22
C GLU A 208 -7.78 29.25 4.30
N GLU A 209 -6.75 30.08 4.44
CA GLU A 209 -6.45 31.17 3.51
C GLU A 209 -6.11 30.65 2.12
N ILE A 210 -5.21 29.67 2.02
CA ILE A 210 -4.89 29.00 0.76
C ILE A 210 -6.15 28.39 0.12
N ALA A 211 -7.01 27.75 0.91
CA ALA A 211 -8.26 27.16 0.42
C ALA A 211 -9.22 28.20 -0.18
N ARG A 212 -9.28 29.42 0.39
CA ARG A 212 -10.11 30.52 -0.15
C ARG A 212 -9.56 31.04 -1.49
N HIS A 213 -8.24 31.15 -1.61
CA HIS A 213 -7.59 31.47 -2.90
C HIS A 213 -7.85 30.37 -3.94
N ALA A 214 -7.75 29.09 -3.55
CA ALA A 214 -8.03 27.95 -4.43
C ALA A 214 -9.49 27.91 -4.91
N GLU A 215 -10.45 28.24 -4.04
CA GLU A 215 -11.85 28.40 -4.40
C GLU A 215 -12.06 29.56 -5.39
N THR A 216 -11.39 30.69 -5.16
CA THR A 216 -11.41 31.85 -6.06
C THR A 216 -10.86 31.47 -7.45
N ILE A 217 -9.72 30.77 -7.50
CA ILE A 217 -9.16 30.24 -8.75
C ILE A 217 -10.15 29.32 -9.45
N SER A 218 -10.78 28.40 -8.72
CA SER A 218 -11.76 27.46 -9.29
C SER A 218 -12.92 28.20 -9.94
N ARG A 219 -13.46 29.24 -9.27
CA ARG A 219 -14.54 30.08 -9.82
C ARG A 219 -14.09 30.88 -11.06
N LEU A 220 -12.91 31.49 -11.02
CA LEU A 220 -12.37 32.25 -12.16
C LEU A 220 -12.10 31.33 -13.36
N GLN A 221 -11.57 30.13 -13.12
CA GLN A 221 -11.35 29.12 -14.17
C GLN A 221 -12.66 28.66 -14.80
N GLN A 222 -13.70 28.46 -13.98
CA GLN A 222 -15.03 28.14 -14.49
C GLN A 222 -15.57 29.26 -15.39
N GLN A 223 -15.54 30.51 -14.93
CA GLN A 223 -15.99 31.65 -15.74
C GLN A 223 -15.19 31.77 -17.04
N SER A 224 -13.86 31.68 -16.98
CA SER A 224 -13.01 31.73 -18.16
C SER A 224 -13.36 30.62 -19.15
N SER A 225 -13.67 29.42 -18.67
CA SER A 225 -14.09 28.32 -19.54
C SER A 225 -15.47 28.56 -20.17
N GLU A 226 -16.39 29.19 -19.44
CA GLU A 226 -17.73 29.54 -19.97
C GLU A 226 -17.63 30.60 -21.06
N ASP A 227 -16.79 31.63 -20.86
CA ASP A 227 -16.55 32.70 -21.83
C ASP A 227 -15.83 32.16 -23.08
N GLU A 228 -14.83 31.28 -22.92
CA GLU A 228 -14.16 30.61 -24.04
C GLU A 228 -15.15 29.77 -24.88
N GLN A 229 -16.08 29.09 -24.23
CA GLN A 229 -17.15 28.35 -24.93
C GLN A 229 -18.12 29.30 -25.64
N ALA A 230 -18.43 30.46 -25.06
CA ALA A 230 -19.27 31.48 -25.68
C ALA A 230 -18.62 32.06 -26.95
N VAL A 231 -17.33 32.43 -26.88
CA VAL A 231 -16.54 32.86 -28.04
C VAL A 231 -16.57 31.80 -29.13
N GLY A 232 -16.29 30.53 -28.79
CA GLY A 232 -16.32 29.44 -29.77
C GLY A 232 -17.69 29.19 -30.41
N LYS A 233 -18.79 29.48 -29.71
CA LYS A 233 -20.16 29.43 -30.29
C LYS A 233 -20.42 30.59 -31.23
N LEU A 234 -19.99 31.81 -30.88
CA LEU A 234 -20.12 33.01 -31.73
C LEU A 234 -19.32 32.87 -33.02
N GLU A 235 -18.06 32.43 -32.96
CA GLU A 235 -17.21 32.22 -34.13
C GLU A 235 -17.80 31.18 -35.10
N LYS A 236 -18.33 30.07 -34.58
CA LYS A 236 -19.06 29.07 -35.40
C LYS A 236 -20.34 29.65 -36.00
N GLY A 237 -21.04 30.53 -35.27
CA GLY A 237 -22.20 31.28 -35.75
C GLY A 237 -21.84 32.20 -36.92
N GLN A 238 -20.80 33.00 -36.78
CA GLN A 238 -20.30 33.91 -37.81
C GLN A 238 -19.94 33.15 -39.10
N ALA A 239 -19.30 31.98 -38.99
CA ALA A 239 -18.96 31.15 -40.16
C ALA A 239 -20.21 30.79 -41.00
N ARG A 240 -21.30 30.40 -40.34
CA ARG A 240 -22.59 30.10 -40.99
C ARG A 240 -23.23 31.35 -41.60
N VAL A 241 -23.15 32.50 -40.91
CA VAL A 241 -23.69 33.77 -41.45
C VAL A 241 -22.90 34.21 -42.69
N ARG A 242 -21.58 34.05 -42.69
CA ARG A 242 -20.72 34.33 -43.86
C ARG A 242 -21.02 33.39 -45.03
N GLU A 243 -21.32 32.13 -44.77
CA GLU A 243 -21.77 31.18 -45.79
C GLU A 243 -23.13 31.58 -46.38
N ASN A 244 -24.11 31.93 -45.54
CA ASN A 244 -25.41 32.42 -45.99
C ASN A 244 -25.29 33.70 -46.81
N LEU A 245 -24.40 34.62 -46.44
CA LEU A 245 -24.13 35.86 -47.17
C LEU A 245 -23.60 35.60 -48.59
N LYS A 246 -22.79 34.55 -48.79
CA LYS A 246 -22.29 34.15 -50.12
C LYS A 246 -23.41 33.62 -51.03
N ALA A 247 -24.47 33.06 -50.46
CA ALA A 247 -25.59 32.49 -51.20
C ALA A 247 -26.65 33.54 -51.61
N LEU A 248 -26.59 34.77 -51.10
CA LEU A 248 -27.58 35.82 -51.41
C LEU A 248 -27.31 36.52 -52.75
N GLY A 249 -28.35 36.67 -53.56
CA GLY A 249 -28.34 37.39 -54.85
C GLY A 249 -28.44 38.92 -54.75
N SER A 250 -28.94 39.54 -55.82
CA SER A 250 -28.98 41.00 -56.02
C SER A 250 -30.39 41.61 -56.00
N SER A 251 -31.42 40.89 -55.55
CA SER A 251 -32.76 41.47 -55.41
C SER A 251 -32.84 42.47 -54.24
N SER A 252 -33.86 43.33 -54.26
CA SER A 252 -34.06 44.36 -53.22
C SER A 252 -34.35 43.76 -51.83
N GLU A 253 -35.02 42.61 -51.76
CA GLU A 253 -35.24 41.87 -50.50
C GLU A 253 -33.96 41.23 -49.97
N GLU A 254 -33.13 40.68 -50.85
CA GLU A 254 -31.82 40.11 -50.49
C GLU A 254 -30.82 41.18 -50.04
N ALA A 255 -30.88 42.39 -50.62
CA ALA A 255 -30.06 43.53 -50.17
C ALA A 255 -30.37 43.92 -48.71
N ARG A 256 -31.66 43.88 -48.31
CA ARG A 256 -32.07 44.13 -46.93
C ARG A 256 -31.60 43.03 -45.98
N LEU A 257 -31.67 41.77 -46.40
CA LEU A 257 -31.17 40.63 -45.62
C LEU A 257 -29.64 40.69 -45.44
N ARG A 258 -28.91 41.06 -46.49
CA ARG A 258 -27.46 41.29 -46.43
C ARG A 258 -27.10 42.35 -45.39
N GLY A 259 -27.81 43.47 -45.36
CA GLY A 259 -27.61 44.51 -44.35
C GLY A 259 -27.81 44.01 -42.91
N LYS A 260 -28.84 43.17 -42.66
CA LYS A 260 -29.07 42.56 -41.34
C LYS A 260 -27.96 41.60 -40.92
N TYR A 261 -27.45 40.78 -41.84
CA TYR A 261 -26.36 39.85 -41.54
C TYR A 261 -25.03 40.58 -41.28
N VAL A 262 -24.74 41.65 -42.02
CA VAL A 262 -23.55 42.48 -41.77
C VAL A 262 -23.63 43.15 -40.40
N ALA A 263 -24.78 43.73 -40.04
CA ALA A 263 -24.99 44.29 -38.71
C ALA A 263 -24.80 43.23 -37.61
N LYS A 264 -25.40 42.05 -37.77
CA LYS A 264 -25.23 40.93 -36.83
C LYS A 264 -23.76 40.50 -36.68
N LEU A 265 -23.00 40.43 -37.78
CA LEU A 265 -21.58 40.10 -37.72
C LEU A 265 -20.78 41.17 -36.97
N ALA A 266 -21.11 42.45 -37.15
CA ALA A 266 -20.47 43.54 -36.40
C ALA A 266 -20.77 43.45 -34.89
N ASP A 267 -22.03 43.20 -34.52
CA ASP A 267 -22.42 43.00 -33.12
C ASP A 267 -21.72 41.78 -32.48
N GLU A 268 -21.65 40.66 -33.21
CA GLU A 268 -20.95 39.45 -32.77
C GLU A 268 -19.44 39.69 -32.61
N GLU A 269 -18.83 40.52 -33.46
CA GLU A 269 -17.41 40.87 -33.37
C GLU A 269 -17.12 41.71 -32.10
N GLU A 270 -17.97 42.69 -31.80
CA GLU A 270 -17.86 43.48 -30.57
C GLU A 270 -17.99 42.59 -29.31
N GLN A 271 -18.92 41.62 -29.34
CA GLN A 271 -19.08 40.65 -28.26
C GLN A 271 -17.87 39.73 -28.09
N ILE A 272 -17.29 39.23 -29.20
CA ILE A 272 -16.09 38.39 -29.17
C ILE A 272 -14.91 39.15 -28.56
N GLU A 273 -14.67 40.39 -28.99
CA GLU A 273 -13.57 41.20 -28.48
C GLU A 273 -13.73 41.50 -26.99
N ARG A 274 -14.97 41.79 -26.54
CA ARG A 274 -15.27 41.96 -25.12
C ARG A 274 -14.98 40.68 -24.32
N LEU A 275 -15.51 39.53 -24.76
CA LEU A 275 -15.29 38.26 -24.06
C LEU A 275 -13.81 37.88 -24.03
N ARG A 276 -13.04 38.14 -25.09
CA ARG A 276 -11.60 37.92 -25.11
C ARG A 276 -10.86 38.79 -24.11
N ALA A 277 -11.25 40.06 -23.96
CA ALA A 277 -10.71 40.94 -22.93
C ALA A 277 -11.05 40.43 -21.52
N GLU A 278 -12.29 39.99 -21.29
CA GLU A 278 -12.73 39.39 -20.02
C GLU A 278 -11.94 38.11 -19.69
N ILE A 279 -11.73 37.21 -20.67
CA ILE A 279 -10.90 36.00 -20.51
C ILE A 279 -9.45 36.36 -20.14
N ALA A 280 -8.86 37.37 -20.80
CA ALA A 280 -7.49 37.79 -20.51
C ALA A 280 -7.36 38.32 -19.07
N GLU A 281 -8.33 39.11 -18.61
CA GLU A 281 -8.40 39.62 -17.24
C GLU A 281 -8.59 38.48 -16.22
N LEU A 282 -9.50 37.54 -16.48
CA LEU A 282 -9.69 36.36 -15.62
C LEU A 282 -8.42 35.52 -15.51
N LYS A 283 -7.68 35.34 -16.61
CA LYS A 283 -6.38 34.63 -16.60
C LYS A 283 -5.32 35.38 -15.78
N ALA A 284 -5.25 36.70 -15.90
CA ALA A 284 -4.35 37.50 -15.08
C ALA A 284 -4.67 37.40 -13.58
N GLN A 285 -5.97 37.43 -13.23
CA GLN A 285 -6.42 37.22 -11.85
C GLN A 285 -6.07 35.82 -11.34
N ILE A 286 -6.26 34.77 -12.14
CA ILE A 286 -5.88 33.39 -11.78
C ILE A 286 -4.39 33.30 -11.46
N GLU A 287 -3.51 33.90 -12.28
CA GLU A 287 -2.07 33.88 -12.01
C GLU A 287 -1.71 34.67 -10.74
N SER A 288 -2.32 35.82 -10.51
CA SER A 288 -2.15 36.59 -9.26
C SER A 288 -2.55 35.77 -8.02
N GLU A 289 -3.67 35.06 -8.08
CA GLU A 289 -4.13 34.17 -7.00
C GLU A 289 -3.17 33.00 -6.77
N LYS A 290 -2.63 32.40 -7.85
CA LYS A 290 -1.60 31.33 -7.74
C LYS A 290 -0.31 31.84 -7.09
N GLU A 291 0.14 33.05 -7.43
CA GLU A 291 1.29 33.67 -6.79
C GLU A 291 1.05 33.94 -5.30
N ALA A 292 -0.16 34.35 -4.93
CA ALA A 292 -0.55 34.52 -3.53
C ALA A 292 -0.48 33.18 -2.77
N ILE A 293 -1.01 32.11 -3.35
CA ILE A 293 -0.89 30.75 -2.80
C ILE A 293 0.57 30.33 -2.65
N ALA A 294 1.42 30.54 -3.65
CA ALA A 294 2.83 30.18 -3.58
C ALA A 294 3.54 30.87 -2.40
N LYS A 295 3.30 32.19 -2.21
CA LYS A 295 3.83 32.97 -1.07
C LYS A 295 3.31 32.47 0.28
N LEU A 296 2.06 32.02 0.36
CA LEU A 296 1.49 31.44 1.58
C LEU A 296 2.10 30.08 1.90
N ILE A 297 2.34 29.24 0.89
CA ILE A 297 2.98 27.92 1.06
C ILE A 297 4.41 28.04 1.57
N GLU A 298 5.19 29.03 1.11
CA GLU A 298 6.54 29.28 1.62
C GLU A 298 6.55 29.63 3.12
N LYS A 299 5.49 30.29 3.60
CA LYS A 299 5.32 30.69 5.01
C LYS A 299 4.61 29.64 5.86
N LEU A 300 4.15 28.54 5.26
CA LEU A 300 3.39 27.50 5.95
C LEU A 300 4.28 26.75 6.95
N GLN A 301 4.00 26.94 8.24
CA GLN A 301 4.78 26.35 9.32
C GLN A 301 4.22 24.98 9.71
N LEU A 302 4.79 23.94 9.11
CA LEU A 302 4.55 22.55 9.46
C LEU A 302 5.87 21.79 9.55
N PRO A 303 5.95 20.73 10.38
CA PRO A 303 7.10 19.83 10.37
C PRO A 303 7.37 19.36 8.93
N SER A 304 8.65 19.41 8.52
CA SER A 304 9.08 18.83 7.24
C SER A 304 9.07 17.31 7.29
#